data_AF-A0A953W3K3-F1
#
_entry.id   AF-A0A953W3K3-F1
#
_cell.length_a   1.000
_cell.length_b   1.000
_cell.length_c   1.000
_cell.angle_alpha   90.00
_cell.angle_beta   90.00
_cell.angle_gamma   90.00
#
_symmetry.space_group_name_H-M   'P 1'
#
loop_
_entity.id
_entity.type
_entity.pdbx_description
1 polymer ?
#
loop_
_entity_poly.entity_id
_entity_poly.type
_entity_poly.pdbx_seq_one_letter_code
_entity_poly.pdbx_strand_id
1 'polypeptide(L)'
;GRESPPLARLTELIAARKLGRKSGEGFYVWRDGKAEKPTGAGAPPAADLQDRLLLALLNECVAVLREAVVSDADLVDAGAIFGAGFAPFRGGPLRYARTRGVAAIVARLHELETRYGARFAPDPGWARVADANGENQGENAPKS
;
A
#
# COMPACT_ATOMS: atom_id res chain seq x y z
N GLY A 1 1.96 11.65 -10.17
CA GLY A 1 1.88 10.19 -9.96
C GLY A 1 3.27 9.60 -10.03
N ARG A 2 3.56 8.57 -9.22
CA ARG A 2 4.88 7.92 -9.18
C ARG A 2 5.18 7.18 -10.48
N GLU A 3 6.47 7.07 -10.79
CA GLU A 3 6.93 6.25 -11.92
C GLU A 3 6.48 4.80 -11.74
N SER A 4 5.96 4.19 -12.81
CA SER A 4 5.56 2.79 -12.83
C SER A 4 6.72 1.92 -13.32
N PRO A 5 7.00 0.78 -12.67
CA PRO A 5 8.04 -0.12 -13.15
C PRO A 5 7.66 -0.70 -14.52
N PRO A 6 8.62 -1.21 -15.31
CA PRO A 6 8.32 -1.95 -16.53
C PRO A 6 7.40 -3.15 -16.23
N LEU A 7 6.18 -3.14 -16.77
CA LEU A 7 5.19 -4.20 -16.59
C LEU A 7 5.22 -5.18 -17.78
N ALA A 8 6.40 -5.70 -18.11
CA ALA A 8 6.61 -6.54 -19.31
C ALA A 8 5.61 -7.70 -19.36
N ARG A 9 5.48 -8.44 -18.26
CA ARG A 9 4.56 -9.59 -18.19
C ARG A 9 3.10 -9.20 -18.41
N LEU A 10 2.65 -8.09 -17.84
CA LEU A 10 1.28 -7.62 -18.04
C LEU A 10 1.06 -7.21 -19.51
N THR A 11 2.06 -6.54 -20.10
CA THR A 11 2.04 -6.09 -21.49
C THR A 11 1.95 -7.28 -22.45
N GLU A 12 2.74 -8.34 -22.22
CA GLU A 12 2.67 -9.60 -22.97
C GLU A 12 1.27 -10.24 -22.90
N LEU A 13 0.67 -10.30 -21.71
CA LEU A 13 -0.66 -10.87 -21.51
C LEU A 13 -1.73 -10.07 -22.26
N ILE A 14 -1.64 -8.73 -22.25
CA ILE A 14 -2.55 -7.86 -22.99
C ILE A 14 -2.41 -8.09 -24.49
N ALA A 15 -1.18 -8.12 -25.02
CA ALA A 15 -0.91 -8.38 -26.43
C ALA A 15 -1.46 -9.74 -26.89
N ALA A 16 -1.40 -10.75 -26.01
CA ALA A 16 -1.96 -12.08 -26.23
C ALA A 16 -3.47 -12.20 -25.97
N ARG A 17 -4.19 -11.10 -25.67
CA ARG A 17 -5.62 -11.08 -25.29
C ARG A 17 -5.97 -11.94 -24.05
N LYS A 18 -4.99 -12.19 -23.19
CA LYS A 18 -5.13 -12.90 -21.91
C LYS A 18 -5.46 -11.90 -20.79
N LEU A 19 -6.70 -11.41 -20.79
CA LEU A 19 -7.20 -10.31 -19.95
C LEU A 19 -7.72 -10.75 -18.56
N GLY A 20 -7.53 -12.02 -18.20
CA GLY A 20 -7.95 -12.60 -16.92
C GLY A 20 -9.24 -13.40 -17.02
N ARG A 21 -10.03 -13.41 -15.95
CA ARG A 21 -11.18 -14.33 -15.78
C ARG A 21 -12.20 -14.27 -16.92
N LYS A 22 -12.52 -13.08 -17.42
CA LYS A 22 -13.53 -12.89 -18.48
C LYS A 22 -13.08 -13.45 -19.85
N SER A 23 -11.78 -13.50 -20.11
CA SER A 23 -11.21 -14.10 -21.33
C SER A 23 -10.75 -15.55 -21.13
N GLY A 24 -11.03 -16.15 -19.98
CA GLY A 24 -10.59 -17.53 -19.65
C GLY A 24 -9.12 -17.66 -19.24
N GLU A 25 -8.28 -16.66 -19.48
CA GLU A 25 -6.85 -16.71 -19.15
C GLU A 25 -6.25 -15.32 -18.89
N GLY A 26 -5.31 -15.24 -17.96
CA GLY A 26 -4.46 -14.08 -17.63
C GLY A 26 -3.25 -14.54 -16.82
N PHE A 27 -3.04 -13.99 -15.61
CA PHE A 27 -2.06 -14.54 -14.66
C PHE A 27 -2.38 -15.98 -14.21
N TYR A 28 -3.63 -16.40 -14.35
CA TYR A 28 -4.11 -17.75 -14.15
C TYR A 28 -4.93 -18.20 -15.36
N VAL A 29 -4.98 -19.51 -15.60
CA VAL A 29 -5.98 -20.15 -16.46
C VAL A 29 -7.27 -20.31 -15.63
N TRP A 30 -8.42 -20.02 -16.24
CA TRP A 30 -9.72 -20.11 -15.60
C TRP A 30 -10.58 -21.18 -16.26
N ARG A 31 -11.02 -22.18 -15.49
CA ARG A 31 -11.99 -23.20 -15.93
C ARG A 31 -13.18 -23.20 -14.99
N ASP A 32 -14.38 -23.20 -15.55
CA ASP A 32 -15.65 -23.17 -14.79
C ASP A 32 -15.68 -22.07 -13.70
N GLY A 33 -15.13 -20.91 -14.03
CA GLY A 33 -15.05 -19.75 -13.14
C GLY A 33 -14.02 -19.86 -12.01
N LYS A 34 -13.23 -20.93 -11.95
CA LYS A 34 -12.18 -21.17 -10.95
C LYS A 34 -10.79 -21.02 -11.57
N ALA A 35 -9.87 -20.42 -10.82
CA ALA A 35 -8.47 -20.34 -11.23
C ALA A 35 -7.77 -21.69 -11.02
N GLU A 36 -7.10 -22.18 -12.06
CA GLU A 36 -6.16 -23.29 -11.93
C GLU A 36 -4.90 -22.81 -11.23
N LYS A 37 -4.71 -23.24 -9.99
CA LYS A 37 -3.52 -22.89 -9.21
C LYS A 37 -2.34 -23.76 -9.65
N PRO A 38 -1.13 -23.21 -9.75
CA PRO A 38 0.06 -24.01 -10.03
C PRO A 38 0.20 -25.16 -9.01
N THR A 39 0.38 -26.37 -9.50
CA THR A 39 0.64 -27.56 -8.68
C THR A 39 2.14 -27.62 -8.37
N GLY A 40 2.60 -26.74 -7.49
CA GLY A 40 3.99 -26.69 -7.07
C GLY A 40 4.27 -25.48 -6.18
N ALA A 41 5.14 -25.66 -5.19
CA ALA A 41 5.70 -24.52 -4.47
C ALA A 41 6.59 -23.75 -5.45
N GLY A 42 6.16 -22.56 -5.86
CA GLY A 42 7.01 -21.64 -6.60
C GLY A 42 8.25 -21.26 -5.77
N ALA A 43 9.16 -20.51 -6.39
CA ALA A 43 10.28 -19.93 -5.65
C ALA A 43 9.75 -19.13 -4.44
N PRO A 44 10.41 -19.20 -3.27
CA PRO A 44 10.01 -18.40 -2.14
C PRO A 44 10.01 -16.92 -2.53
N PRO A 45 9.04 -16.14 -2.05
CA PRO A 45 9.02 -14.70 -2.33
C PRO A 45 10.30 -14.07 -1.80
N ALA A 46 10.77 -13.04 -2.50
CA ALA A 46 11.86 -12.21 -1.99
C ALA A 46 11.51 -11.69 -0.60
N ALA A 47 12.49 -11.64 0.31
CA ALA A 47 12.27 -11.25 1.70
C ALA A 47 11.66 -9.84 1.84
N ASP A 48 11.86 -8.98 0.86
CA ASP A 48 11.32 -7.61 0.83
C ASP A 48 10.01 -7.47 0.05
N LEU A 49 9.43 -8.55 -0.48
CA LEU A 49 8.22 -8.50 -1.30
C LEU A 49 7.07 -7.84 -0.54
N GLN A 50 6.91 -8.17 0.75
CA GLN A 50 5.87 -7.58 1.58
C GLN A 50 6.04 -6.06 1.71
N ASP A 51 7.25 -5.59 1.99
CA ASP A 51 7.53 -4.16 2.11
C ASP A 51 7.36 -3.43 0.78
N ARG A 52 7.76 -4.04 -0.33
CA ARG A 52 7.58 -3.45 -1.66
C ARG A 52 6.11 -3.22 -2.01
N LEU A 53 5.23 -4.11 -1.59
CA LEU A 53 3.79 -3.96 -1.82
C LEU A 53 3.18 -2.98 -0.83
N LEU A 54 3.46 -3.17 0.46
CA LEU A 54 2.83 -2.42 1.53
C LEU A 54 3.30 -0.97 1.57
N LEU A 55 4.62 -0.73 1.54
CA LEU A 55 5.15 0.62 1.70
C LEU A 55 4.84 1.49 0.47
N ALA A 56 4.75 0.92 -0.73
CA ALA A 56 4.26 1.65 -1.90
C ALA A 56 2.81 2.16 -1.69
N LEU A 57 1.93 1.30 -1.17
CA LEU A 57 0.55 1.68 -0.85
C LEU A 57 0.51 2.76 0.24
N LEU A 58 1.26 2.61 1.33
CA LEU A 58 1.29 3.61 2.40
C LEU A 58 1.78 4.96 1.90
N ASN A 59 2.81 4.97 1.05
CA ASN A 59 3.38 6.19 0.48
C ASN A 59 2.37 6.93 -0.41
N GLU A 60 1.48 6.22 -1.11
CA GLU A 60 0.35 6.81 -1.83
C GLU A 60 -0.73 7.36 -0.89
N CYS A 61 -1.07 6.65 0.20
CA CYS A 61 -2.00 7.16 1.20
C CYS A 61 -1.50 8.48 1.82
N VAL A 62 -0.19 8.60 2.05
CA VAL A 62 0.44 9.84 2.52
C VAL A 62 0.38 10.94 1.46
N ALA A 63 0.65 10.62 0.19
CA ALA A 63 0.57 11.58 -0.90
C ALA A 63 -0.85 12.14 -1.07
N VAL A 64 -1.87 11.28 -1.08
CA VAL A 64 -3.29 11.65 -1.17
C VAL A 64 -3.70 12.60 -0.05
N LEU A 65 -3.24 12.34 1.18
CA LEU A 65 -3.46 13.24 2.31
C LEU A 65 -2.70 14.57 2.15
N ARG A 66 -1.42 14.54 1.73
CA ARG A 66 -0.61 15.74 1.51
C ARG A 66 -1.23 16.66 0.45
N GLU A 67 -1.70 16.05 -0.64
CA GLU A 67 -2.32 16.71 -1.80
C GLU A 67 -3.76 17.15 -1.54
N ALA A 68 -4.29 16.93 -0.33
CA ALA A 68 -5.65 17.28 0.08
C ALA A 68 -6.74 16.70 -0.85
N VAL A 69 -6.47 15.55 -1.46
CA VAL A 69 -7.47 14.77 -2.21
C VAL A 69 -8.53 14.20 -1.25
N VAL A 70 -8.11 13.90 -0.02
CA VAL A 70 -8.97 13.53 1.11
C VAL A 70 -8.68 14.49 2.26
N SER A 71 -9.73 14.87 3.02
CA SER A 71 -9.65 15.92 4.04
C SER A 71 -8.80 15.56 5.25
N ASP A 72 -8.75 14.29 5.62
CA ASP A 72 -8.09 13.85 6.85
C ASP A 72 -7.63 12.38 6.79
N ALA A 73 -6.82 11.99 7.76
CA ALA A 73 -6.20 10.67 7.83
C ALA A 73 -7.22 9.54 8.12
N ASP A 74 -8.28 9.82 8.86
CA ASP A 74 -9.27 8.81 9.24
C ASP A 74 -10.12 8.41 8.04
N LEU A 75 -10.46 9.35 7.15
CA LEU A 75 -11.11 9.05 5.88
C LEU A 75 -10.22 8.27 4.91
N VAL A 76 -8.91 8.56 4.89
CA VAL A 76 -7.95 7.73 4.13
C VAL A 76 -7.94 6.31 4.67
N ASP A 77 -7.90 6.15 5.99
CA ASP A 77 -7.90 4.84 6.64
C ASP A 77 -9.19 4.06 6.38
N ALA A 78 -10.35 4.71 6.55
CA ALA A 78 -11.66 4.13 6.28
C ALA A 78 -11.82 3.73 4.80
N GLY A 79 -11.43 4.62 3.87
CA GLY A 79 -11.49 4.35 2.43
C GLY A 79 -10.64 3.15 2.01
N ALA A 80 -9.43 3.02 2.57
CA ALA A 80 -8.58 1.87 2.31
C ALA A 80 -9.15 0.56 2.89
N ILE A 81 -9.78 0.60 4.07
CA ILE A 81 -10.43 -0.57 4.68
C ILE A 81 -11.64 -1.02 3.86
N PHE A 82 -12.59 -0.12 3.63
CA PHE A 82 -13.89 -0.47 3.04
C PHE A 82 -13.85 -0.57 1.51
N GLY A 83 -12.95 0.17 0.85
CA GLY A 83 -12.81 0.16 -0.60
C GLY A 83 -11.78 -0.84 -1.10
N ALA A 84 -10.55 -0.77 -0.57
CA ALA A 84 -9.42 -1.57 -1.07
C ALA A 84 -9.17 -2.87 -0.28
N GLY A 85 -9.91 -3.10 0.82
CA GLY A 85 -9.79 -4.30 1.64
C GLY A 85 -8.56 -4.32 2.55
N PHE A 86 -8.07 -3.16 2.98
CA PHE A 86 -7.01 -3.10 3.99
C PHE A 86 -7.46 -3.76 5.29
N ALA A 87 -6.56 -4.48 5.96
CA ALA A 87 -6.87 -5.29 7.14
C ALA A 87 -7.50 -4.45 8.28
N PRO A 88 -8.80 -4.66 8.62
CA PRO A 88 -9.50 -3.80 9.58
C PRO A 88 -8.88 -3.81 10.98
N PHE A 89 -8.35 -4.95 11.42
CA PHE A 89 -7.70 -5.10 12.73
C PHE A 89 -6.39 -4.31 12.87
N ARG A 90 -5.85 -3.78 11.76
CA ARG A 90 -4.71 -2.84 11.78
C ARG A 90 -5.15 -1.37 11.82
N GLY A 91 -6.45 -1.10 11.66
CA GLY A 91 -7.07 0.22 11.74
C GLY A 91 -6.78 1.15 10.57
N GLY A 92 -6.29 0.62 9.44
CA GLY A 92 -6.01 1.39 8.22
C GLY A 92 -4.51 1.61 7.96
N PRO A 93 -4.14 2.03 6.74
CA PRO A 93 -2.76 2.28 6.33
C PRO A 93 -1.99 3.29 7.20
N LEU A 94 -2.57 4.45 7.51
CA LEU A 94 -1.89 5.52 8.25
C LEU A 94 -1.81 5.16 9.75
N ARG A 95 -2.86 4.58 10.33
CA ARG A 95 -2.79 4.00 11.69
C ARG A 95 -1.75 2.88 11.77
N TYR A 96 -1.70 1.98 10.80
CA TYR A 96 -0.65 0.95 10.72
C TYR A 96 0.74 1.59 10.64
N ALA A 97 0.91 2.65 9.86
CA ALA A 97 2.20 3.32 9.72
C ALA A 97 2.70 3.90 11.04
N ARG A 98 1.80 4.51 11.83
CA ARG A 98 2.11 4.99 13.18
C ARG A 98 2.53 3.86 14.10
N THR A 99 1.79 2.74 14.10
CA THR A 99 2.11 1.55 14.92
C THR A 99 3.46 0.91 14.54
N ARG A 100 3.79 0.85 13.24
CA ARG A 100 5.09 0.35 12.76
C ARG A 100 6.24 1.32 13.04
N GLY A 101 5.94 2.61 13.17
CA GLY A 101 6.90 3.69 13.34
C GLY A 101 7.21 4.37 12.00
N VAL A 102 6.84 5.66 11.89
CA VAL A 102 7.03 6.45 10.67
C VAL A 102 8.50 6.55 10.26
N ALA A 103 9.40 6.80 11.22
CA ALA A 103 10.84 6.88 10.94
C ALA A 103 11.40 5.58 10.34
N ALA A 104 10.98 4.43 10.87
CA ALA A 104 11.38 3.12 10.36
C ALA A 104 10.84 2.86 8.94
N ILE A 105 9.62 3.33 8.64
CA ILE A 105 9.06 3.25 7.29
C ILE A 105 9.83 4.12 6.31
N VAL A 106 10.13 5.37 6.66
CA VAL A 106 10.87 6.30 5.79
C VAL A 106 12.28 5.76 5.50
N ALA A 107 12.99 5.26 6.52
CA ALA A 107 14.29 4.62 6.32
C ALA A 107 14.19 3.43 5.36
N ARG A 108 13.17 2.57 5.54
CA ARG A 108 12.94 1.42 4.67
C ARG A 108 12.56 1.81 3.23
N LEU A 109 11.83 2.90 3.04
CA LEU A 109 11.50 3.44 1.72
C LEU A 109 12.77 3.89 0.97
N HIS A 110 13.72 4.54 1.64
CA HIS A 110 15.00 4.90 1.02
C HIS A 110 15.86 3.67 0.64
N GLU A 111 15.85 2.62 1.46
CA GLU A 111 16.51 1.35 1.10
C GLU A 111 15.89 0.74 -0.16
N LEU A 112 14.56 0.75 -0.27
CA LEU A 112 13.84 0.26 -1.43
C LEU A 112 14.04 1.16 -2.67
N GLU A 113 14.14 2.48 -2.47
CA GLU A 113 14.46 3.46 -3.52
C GLU A 113 15.83 3.17 -4.13
N THR A 114 16.83 2.94 -3.30
CA THR A 114 18.19 2.57 -3.75
C THR A 114 18.17 1.29 -4.59
N ARG A 115 17.34 0.31 -4.20
CA ARG A 115 17.31 -1.01 -4.85
C ARG A 115 16.42 -1.08 -6.09
N TYR A 116 15.33 -0.32 -6.13
CA TYR A 116 14.25 -0.48 -7.11
C TYR A 116 13.80 0.84 -7.78
N GLY A 117 14.45 1.96 -7.45
CA GLY A 117 14.26 3.25 -8.11
C GLY A 117 13.25 4.18 -7.42
N ALA A 118 13.09 5.36 -8.03
CA ALA A 118 12.39 6.53 -7.50
C ALA A 118 10.92 6.29 -7.10
N ARG A 119 10.28 5.23 -7.62
CA ARG A 119 8.93 4.82 -7.19
C ARG A 119 8.81 4.56 -5.68
N PHE A 120 9.91 4.28 -4.99
CA PHE A 120 9.94 4.12 -3.54
C PHE A 120 10.42 5.36 -2.77
N ALA A 121 10.74 6.46 -3.43
CA ALA A 121 11.12 7.70 -2.76
C ALA A 121 10.05 8.11 -1.72
N PRO A 122 10.40 8.39 -0.46
CA PRO A 122 9.40 8.74 0.55
C PRO A 122 8.70 10.05 0.19
N ASP A 123 7.38 10.09 0.33
CA ASP A 123 6.60 11.30 0.12
C ASP A 123 6.91 12.35 1.20
N PRO A 124 7.03 13.65 0.87
CA PRO A 124 7.25 14.69 1.88
C PRO A 124 6.16 14.77 2.96
N GLY A 125 4.96 14.23 2.69
CA GLY A 125 3.83 14.19 3.61
C GLY A 125 4.05 13.33 4.85
N TRP A 126 5.09 12.49 4.89
CA TRP A 126 5.40 11.66 6.06
C TRP A 126 5.60 12.47 7.34
N ALA A 127 6.07 13.73 7.25
CA ALA A 127 6.16 14.64 8.39
C ALA A 127 4.81 14.85 9.09
N ARG A 128 3.72 15.04 8.32
CA ARG A 128 2.37 15.29 8.86
C ARG A 128 1.80 14.06 9.59
N VAL A 129 2.22 12.86 9.20
CA VAL A 129 1.77 11.61 9.82
C VAL A 129 2.49 11.35 11.15
N ALA A 130 3.73 11.81 11.28
CA ALA A 130 4.53 11.70 12.50
C ALA A 130 4.00 12.61 13.63
N ASP A 131 3.58 13.84 13.28
CA ASP A 131 3.22 14.88 14.26
C ASP A 131 1.83 14.70 14.90
N ALA A 132 0.94 13.91 14.27
CA ALA A 132 -0.44 13.71 14.71
C ALA A 132 -0.60 12.93 16.04
N ASN A 133 0.48 12.62 16.76
CA ASN A 133 0.44 12.03 18.12
C ASN A 133 0.38 13.09 19.25
N GLY A 134 0.28 14.40 18.92
CA GLY A 134 0.43 15.51 19.87
C GLY A 134 -0.82 16.21 20.39
N GLU A 135 -2.03 15.94 19.89
CA GLU A 135 -3.22 16.74 20.26
C GLU A 135 -4.41 15.88 20.69
N ASN A 136 -4.34 15.33 21.91
CA ASN A 136 -5.52 15.16 22.77
C ASN A 136 -5.11 14.86 24.24
N GLN A 137 -4.51 15.85 24.90
CA GLN A 137 -4.58 15.98 26.36
C GLN A 137 -5.07 17.39 26.68
N GLY A 138 -6.36 17.60 26.46
CA GLY A 138 -7.08 18.81 26.83
C GLY A 138 -8.26 18.46 27.70
N GLU A 139 -8.11 18.73 29.00
CA GLU A 139 -9.18 19.15 29.91
C GLU A 139 -10.18 18.10 30.42
N ASN A 140 -9.83 17.50 31.56
CA ASN A 140 -10.81 17.16 32.59
C ASN A 140 -10.23 17.57 33.95
N ALA A 141 -10.42 18.83 34.32
CA ALA A 141 -10.14 19.30 35.67
C ALA A 141 -11.22 18.78 36.63
N PRO A 142 -10.87 18.32 37.85
CA PRO A 142 -11.88 17.91 38.83
C PRO A 142 -12.65 19.14 39.32
N LYS A 143 -13.98 19.10 39.22
CA LYS A 143 -14.87 20.09 39.85
C LYS A 143 -14.72 19.99 41.37
N SER A 144 -14.49 21.14 42.01
CA SER A 144 -14.52 21.35 43.46
C SER A 144 -15.91 21.16 44.06
#